data_AF-A0A0F3MDP3-F1
#
_entry.id   AF-A0A0F3MDP3-F1
#
_cell.length_a   1.000
_cell.length_b   1.000
_cell.length_c   1.000
_cell.angle_alpha   90.00
_cell.angle_beta   90.00
_cell.angle_gamma   90.00
#
_symmetry.space_group_name_H-M   'P 1'
#
loop_
_entity.id
_entity.type
_entity.pdbx_description
1 polymer ?
#
loop_
_entity_poly.entity_id
_entity_poly.type
_entity_poly.pdbx_seq_one_letter_code
_entity_poly.pdbx_strand_id
1 'polypeptide(L)'
;MPWNDCFEAADFHDIASSFSNYTPKLDDFFAKNAELVLSEALKLYKDDKDIIKLIHTIIYSDNRQFAKAFRNTAVSGIISESALETSAGIQSTLGKNITSLQHLKPGGSFSIKEWFSNSNETGWLFITANPNQRATLCPLISAWISIAIKALMCRNPNHDNKNMWFILDELPALQKVSSLPVALAESRKYGGCFVAGLQNIHQLEAIYGLLNVLLCWICLIVNLFFELVIRLQLISQH
;
A
#
# COMPACT_ATOMS: atom_id res chain seq x y z
N MET A 1 3.32 -1.45 -12.51
CA MET A 1 2.55 -2.69 -12.25
C MET A 1 2.89 -3.16 -10.84
N PRO A 2 1.99 -3.84 -10.09
CA PRO A 2 2.28 -4.29 -8.73
C PRO A 2 3.61 -5.07 -8.61
N TRP A 3 3.92 -5.92 -9.60
CA TRP A 3 5.18 -6.68 -9.65
C TRP A 3 6.45 -5.85 -9.87
N ASN A 4 6.34 -4.60 -10.36
CA ASN A 4 7.54 -3.77 -10.62
C ASN A 4 8.18 -3.27 -9.33
N ASP A 5 7.44 -3.30 -8.22
CA ASP A 5 7.89 -2.89 -6.91
C ASP A 5 8.23 -4.10 -6.00
N CYS A 6 8.06 -5.33 -6.50
CA CYS A 6 8.38 -6.57 -5.80
C CYS A 6 9.73 -7.15 -6.22
N PHE A 7 10.73 -7.03 -5.35
CA PHE A 7 12.06 -7.61 -5.54
C PHE A 7 12.25 -8.87 -4.69
N GLU A 8 11.74 -8.86 -3.46
CA GLU A 8 11.84 -9.95 -2.50
C GLU A 8 10.49 -10.62 -2.21
N ALA A 9 10.54 -11.81 -1.58
CA ALA A 9 9.33 -12.55 -1.20
C ALA A 9 8.43 -11.76 -0.24
N ALA A 10 9.03 -10.93 0.63
CA ALA A 10 8.32 -10.09 1.59
C ALA A 10 7.54 -8.95 0.89
N ASP A 11 8.06 -8.42 -0.22
CA ASP A 11 7.41 -7.31 -0.95
C ASP A 11 6.01 -7.74 -1.46
N PHE A 12 5.81 -9.01 -1.82
CA PHE A 12 4.50 -9.52 -2.25
C PHE A 12 3.44 -9.50 -1.15
N HIS A 13 3.84 -9.90 0.07
CA HIS A 13 2.95 -9.84 1.23
C HIS A 13 2.61 -8.40 1.58
N ASP A 14 3.60 -7.53 1.50
CA ASP A 14 3.46 -6.12 1.76
C ASP A 14 2.51 -5.40 0.80
N ILE A 15 2.64 -5.67 -0.50
CA ILE A 15 1.69 -5.15 -1.48
C ILE A 15 0.29 -5.71 -1.23
N ALA A 16 0.17 -7.02 -0.99
CA ALA A 16 -1.13 -7.65 -0.71
C ALA A 16 -1.82 -7.03 0.51
N SER A 17 -1.07 -6.75 1.59
CA SER A 17 -1.59 -6.13 2.81
C SER A 17 -2.20 -4.74 2.55
N SER A 18 -1.71 -4.03 1.54
CA SER A 18 -2.18 -2.68 1.20
C SER A 18 -3.53 -2.69 0.47
N PHE A 19 -3.88 -3.81 -0.19
CA PHE A 19 -5.20 -4.02 -0.78
C PHE A 19 -6.20 -4.62 0.22
N SER A 20 -5.72 -5.12 1.36
CA SER A 20 -6.56 -5.69 2.41
C SER A 20 -7.16 -4.59 3.28
N ASN A 21 -8.44 -4.75 3.64
CA ASN A 21 -9.09 -3.96 4.70
C ASN A 21 -8.88 -4.57 6.10
N TYR A 22 -7.96 -5.53 6.22
CA TYR A 22 -7.75 -6.26 7.47
C TYR A 22 -7.38 -5.31 8.62
N THR A 23 -8.16 -5.40 9.70
CA THR A 23 -7.91 -4.68 10.94
C THR A 23 -7.72 -5.69 12.06
N PRO A 24 -6.56 -5.75 12.74
CA PRO A 24 -6.29 -6.77 13.77
C PRO A 24 -7.29 -6.81 14.94
N LYS A 25 -8.11 -5.76 15.10
CA LYS A 25 -9.17 -5.70 16.13
C LYS A 25 -10.40 -6.56 15.79
N LEU A 26 -10.61 -6.82 14.51
CA LEU A 26 -11.64 -7.70 13.99
C LEU A 26 -10.87 -8.91 13.44
N ASP A 27 -10.88 -10.04 14.14
CA ASP A 27 -10.25 -11.28 13.67
C ASP A 27 -11.03 -11.83 12.45
N ASP A 28 -10.90 -11.12 11.33
CA ASP A 28 -11.59 -11.42 10.10
C ASP A 28 -10.77 -12.46 9.33
N PHE A 29 -11.13 -13.71 9.60
CA PHE A 29 -10.62 -14.89 8.93
C PHE A 29 -10.60 -14.71 7.40
N PHE A 30 -11.64 -14.12 6.80
CA PHE A 30 -11.72 -13.97 5.35
C PHE A 30 -10.77 -12.90 4.83
N ALA A 31 -10.66 -11.76 5.51
CA ALA A 31 -9.75 -10.69 5.12
C ALA A 31 -8.28 -11.13 5.20
N LYS A 32 -7.90 -11.83 6.28
CA LYS A 32 -6.54 -12.35 6.46
C LYS A 32 -6.16 -13.38 5.39
N ASN A 33 -7.07 -14.32 5.10
CA ASN A 33 -6.81 -15.34 4.08
C ASN A 33 -6.86 -14.75 2.66
N ALA A 34 -7.69 -13.74 2.40
CA ALA A 34 -7.69 -13.03 1.11
C ALA A 34 -6.34 -12.37 0.85
N GLU A 35 -5.73 -11.75 1.86
CA GLU A 35 -4.38 -11.17 1.75
C GLU A 35 -3.31 -12.21 1.44
N LEU A 36 -3.35 -13.37 2.11
CA LEU A 36 -2.43 -14.47 1.83
C LEU A 36 -2.60 -15.00 0.41
N VAL A 37 -3.85 -15.21 -0.03
CA VAL A 37 -4.14 -15.66 -1.40
C VAL A 37 -3.66 -14.63 -2.42
N LEU A 38 -3.85 -13.33 -2.18
CA LEU A 38 -3.34 -12.28 -3.07
C LEU A 38 -1.81 -12.32 -3.17
N SER A 39 -1.11 -12.48 -2.05
CA SER A 39 0.36 -12.58 -2.03
C SER A 39 0.84 -13.78 -2.86
N GLU A 40 0.23 -14.95 -2.67
CA GLU A 40 0.56 -16.15 -3.45
C GLU A 40 0.18 -16.00 -4.94
N ALA A 41 -0.94 -15.35 -5.24
CA ALA A 41 -1.35 -15.09 -6.62
C ALA A 41 -0.37 -14.17 -7.34
N LEU A 42 0.11 -13.12 -6.67
CA LEU A 42 1.13 -12.24 -7.22
C LEU A 42 2.46 -12.99 -7.46
N LYS A 43 2.84 -13.92 -6.57
CA LYS A 43 4.02 -14.78 -6.80
C LYS A 43 3.83 -15.73 -7.99
N LEU A 44 2.66 -16.36 -8.12
CA LEU A 44 2.34 -17.28 -9.22
C LEU A 44 2.45 -16.61 -10.59
N TYR A 45 2.01 -15.35 -10.68
CA TYR A 45 2.02 -14.58 -11.93
C TYR A 45 3.23 -13.62 -12.04
N LYS A 46 4.31 -13.85 -11.28
CA LYS A 46 5.50 -12.99 -11.28
C LYS A 46 6.19 -12.92 -12.65
N ASP A 47 6.26 -14.03 -13.36
CA ASP A 47 6.96 -14.11 -14.64
C ASP A 47 6.12 -13.57 -15.80
N ASP A 48 4.83 -13.93 -15.83
CA ASP A 48 3.88 -13.44 -16.85
C ASP A 48 3.57 -11.94 -16.68
N LYS A 49 3.57 -11.42 -15.45
CA LYS A 49 3.16 -10.06 -15.07
C LYS A 49 1.81 -9.62 -15.68
N ASP A 50 0.90 -10.58 -15.89
CA ASP A 50 -0.38 -10.36 -16.54
C ASP A 50 -1.50 -10.14 -15.50
N ILE A 51 -1.89 -8.86 -15.33
CA ILE A 51 -3.00 -8.46 -14.46
C ILE A 51 -4.32 -9.05 -14.92
N ILE A 52 -4.56 -9.13 -16.24
CA ILE A 52 -5.84 -9.59 -16.77
C ILE A 52 -6.00 -11.07 -16.44
N LYS A 53 -4.93 -11.85 -16.60
CA LYS A 53 -4.90 -13.28 -16.23
C LYS A 53 -5.09 -13.47 -14.73
N LEU A 54 -4.39 -12.69 -13.89
CA LEU A 54 -4.58 -12.70 -12.43
C LEU A 54 -6.05 -12.45 -12.04
N ILE A 55 -6.65 -11.41 -12.61
CA ILE A 55 -8.04 -11.02 -12.33
C ILE A 55 -9.01 -12.07 -12.85
N HIS A 56 -8.76 -12.67 -14.02
CA HIS A 56 -9.58 -13.76 -14.54
C HIS A 56 -9.56 -14.98 -13.62
N THR A 57 -8.38 -15.35 -13.11
CA THR A 57 -8.23 -16.45 -12.14
C THR A 57 -8.97 -16.17 -10.84
N ILE A 58 -8.95 -14.94 -10.34
CA ILE A 58 -9.52 -14.63 -9.03
C ILE A 58 -11.03 -14.35 -9.11
N ILE A 59 -11.50 -13.58 -10.09
CA ILE A 59 -12.89 -13.09 -10.12
C ILE A 59 -13.80 -13.99 -10.96
N TYR A 60 -13.29 -14.49 -12.08
CA TYR A 60 -14.13 -15.15 -13.09
C TYR A 60 -14.04 -16.68 -13.09
N SER A 61 -13.13 -17.24 -12.30
CA SER A 61 -12.95 -18.70 -12.21
C SER A 61 -13.93 -19.33 -11.22
N ASP A 62 -14.45 -20.50 -11.57
CA ASP A 62 -15.21 -21.32 -10.62
C ASP A 62 -14.29 -21.85 -9.49
N ASN A 63 -14.88 -22.36 -8.41
CA ASN A 63 -14.11 -22.85 -7.26
C ASN A 63 -13.12 -23.97 -7.63
N ARG A 64 -13.42 -24.82 -8.62
CA ARG A 64 -12.52 -25.90 -9.02
C ARG A 64 -11.29 -25.33 -9.72
N GLN A 65 -11.50 -24.41 -10.66
CA GLN A 65 -10.42 -23.72 -11.36
C GLN A 65 -9.58 -22.88 -10.41
N PHE A 66 -10.22 -22.17 -9.48
CA PHE A 66 -9.57 -21.39 -8.44
C PHE A 66 -8.71 -22.28 -7.54
N ALA A 67 -9.28 -23.35 -6.95
CA ALA A 67 -8.51 -24.28 -6.12
C ALA A 67 -7.37 -24.98 -6.89
N LYS A 68 -7.60 -25.33 -8.16
CA LYS A 68 -6.57 -25.91 -9.03
C LYS A 68 -5.42 -24.93 -9.29
N ALA A 69 -5.70 -23.65 -9.47
CA ALA A 69 -4.67 -22.63 -9.66
C ALA A 69 -3.74 -22.48 -8.44
N PHE A 70 -4.27 -22.66 -7.23
CA PHE A 70 -3.53 -22.50 -5.98
C PHE A 70 -3.02 -23.82 -5.36
N ARG A 71 -3.21 -24.96 -6.02
CA ARG A 71 -2.91 -26.30 -5.46
C ARG A 71 -1.46 -26.50 -5.02
N ASN A 72 -0.50 -25.82 -5.67
CA ASN A 72 0.93 -25.92 -5.38
C ASN A 72 1.47 -24.71 -4.58
N THR A 73 0.61 -23.99 -3.89
CA THR A 73 0.97 -22.77 -3.14
C THR A 73 0.74 -22.95 -1.64
N ALA A 74 1.22 -22.00 -0.84
CA ALA A 74 1.06 -22.03 0.62
C ALA A 74 -0.41 -21.98 1.09
N VAL A 75 -1.34 -21.52 0.23
CA VAL A 75 -2.77 -21.41 0.53
C VAL A 75 -3.59 -22.65 0.13
N SER A 76 -2.94 -23.70 -0.39
CA SER A 76 -3.58 -24.96 -0.79
C SER A 76 -4.33 -25.68 0.35
N GLY A 77 -3.92 -25.46 1.61
CA GLY A 77 -4.62 -26.00 2.78
C GLY A 77 -5.92 -25.26 3.12
N ILE A 78 -6.09 -24.03 2.64
CA ILE A 78 -7.25 -23.16 2.93
C ILE A 78 -8.22 -23.17 1.74
N ILE A 79 -7.68 -23.12 0.52
CA ILE A 79 -8.46 -23.16 -0.72
C ILE A 79 -8.57 -24.61 -1.19
N SER A 80 -9.80 -25.13 -1.17
CA SER A 80 -10.07 -26.53 -1.51
C SER A 80 -11.33 -26.67 -2.35
N GLU A 81 -11.32 -27.65 -3.25
CA GLU A 81 -12.51 -28.09 -3.99
C GLU A 81 -13.60 -28.64 -3.04
N SER A 82 -13.20 -29.23 -1.91
CA SER A 82 -14.12 -29.79 -0.91
C SER A 82 -14.72 -28.75 0.04
N ALA A 83 -14.08 -27.59 0.20
CA ALA A 83 -14.49 -26.51 1.11
C ALA A 83 -14.97 -25.29 0.31
N LEU A 84 -16.11 -25.46 -0.38
CA LEU A 84 -16.62 -24.48 -1.34
C LEU A 84 -17.03 -23.16 -0.67
N GLU A 85 -17.71 -23.20 0.48
CA GLU A 85 -18.15 -21.99 1.19
C GLU A 85 -16.97 -21.13 1.64
N THR A 86 -15.94 -21.75 2.23
CA THR A 86 -14.74 -21.06 2.69
C THR A 86 -13.97 -20.46 1.52
N SER A 87 -13.73 -21.25 0.47
CA SER A 87 -12.98 -20.82 -0.71
C SER A 87 -13.70 -19.70 -1.45
N ALA A 88 -15.02 -19.81 -1.64
CA ALA A 88 -15.85 -18.77 -2.26
C ALA A 88 -15.91 -17.49 -1.41
N GLY A 89 -15.97 -17.60 -0.09
CA GLY A 89 -15.91 -16.45 0.82
C GLY A 89 -14.59 -15.67 0.72
N ILE A 90 -13.47 -16.40 0.66
CA ILE A 90 -12.14 -15.80 0.46
C ILE A 90 -12.04 -15.17 -0.93
N GLN A 91 -12.47 -15.88 -1.97
CA GLN A 91 -12.47 -15.40 -3.35
C GLN A 91 -13.31 -14.12 -3.52
N SER A 92 -14.50 -14.07 -2.91
CA SER A 92 -15.39 -12.89 -2.91
C SER A 92 -14.77 -11.69 -2.21
N THR A 93 -14.16 -11.92 -1.04
CA THR A 93 -13.46 -10.86 -0.28
C THR A 93 -12.27 -10.33 -1.08
N LEU A 94 -11.49 -11.23 -1.67
CA LEU A 94 -10.35 -10.88 -2.50
C LEU A 94 -10.78 -10.10 -3.75
N GLY A 95 -11.83 -10.55 -4.45
CA GLY A 95 -12.35 -9.90 -5.66
C GLY A 95 -12.71 -8.43 -5.44
N LYS A 96 -13.32 -8.10 -4.28
CA LYS A 96 -13.61 -6.71 -3.89
C LYS A 96 -12.34 -5.88 -3.74
N ASN A 97 -11.32 -6.44 -3.09
CA ASN A 97 -10.06 -5.75 -2.82
C ASN A 97 -9.26 -5.45 -4.10
N ILE A 98 -9.28 -6.37 -5.07
CA ILE A 98 -8.49 -6.27 -6.31
C ILE A 98 -9.24 -5.59 -7.47
N THR A 99 -10.49 -5.16 -7.28
CA THR A 99 -11.27 -4.49 -8.34
C THR A 99 -10.53 -3.26 -8.87
N SER A 100 -9.80 -2.55 -7.98
CA SER A 100 -8.95 -1.40 -8.34
C SER A 100 -7.85 -1.74 -9.37
N LEU A 101 -7.35 -2.99 -9.39
CA LEU A 101 -6.32 -3.44 -10.32
C LEU A 101 -6.84 -3.54 -11.77
N GLN A 102 -8.15 -3.66 -11.98
CA GLN A 102 -8.76 -3.69 -13.32
C GLN A 102 -8.52 -2.38 -14.10
N HIS A 103 -8.25 -1.28 -13.40
CA HIS A 103 -8.00 0.02 -14.00
C HIS A 103 -6.54 0.22 -14.43
N LEU A 104 -5.64 -0.71 -14.08
CA LEU A 104 -4.25 -0.64 -14.49
C LEU A 104 -4.08 -1.04 -15.95
N LYS A 105 -3.34 -0.24 -16.71
CA LYS A 105 -2.94 -0.61 -18.07
C LYS A 105 -1.85 -1.69 -18.00
N PRO A 106 -1.98 -2.79 -18.76
CA PRO A 106 -0.93 -3.80 -18.83
C PRO A 106 0.33 -3.24 -19.49
N GLY A 107 1.50 -3.78 -19.12
CA GLY A 107 2.77 -3.47 -19.77
C GLY A 107 3.51 -2.22 -19.27
N GLY A 108 3.04 -1.54 -18.22
CA GLY A 108 3.78 -0.42 -17.63
C GLY A 108 5.05 -0.90 -16.92
N SER A 109 6.20 -0.27 -17.21
CA SER A 109 7.51 -0.57 -16.59
C SER A 109 7.83 0.26 -15.35
N PHE A 110 7.05 1.31 -15.05
CA PHE A 110 7.31 2.21 -13.92
C PHE A 110 7.30 1.46 -12.58
N SER A 111 8.31 1.75 -11.76
CA SER A 111 8.52 1.24 -10.40
C SER A 111 8.73 2.44 -9.46
N ILE A 112 7.94 2.52 -8.41
CA ILE A 112 8.07 3.57 -7.37
C ILE A 112 9.36 3.33 -6.58
N LYS A 113 9.67 2.08 -6.24
CA LYS A 113 10.86 1.73 -5.45
C LYS A 113 12.17 2.08 -6.17
N GLU A 114 12.23 1.86 -7.49
CA GLU A 114 13.36 2.31 -8.32
C GLU A 114 13.41 3.84 -8.42
N TRP A 115 12.27 4.51 -8.66
CA TRP A 115 12.18 5.97 -8.71
C TRP A 115 12.68 6.63 -7.42
N PHE A 116 12.34 6.08 -6.25
CA PHE A 116 12.80 6.55 -4.94
C PHE A 116 14.30 6.32 -4.68
N SER A 117 14.87 5.29 -5.31
CA SER A 117 16.27 4.88 -5.12
C SER A 117 17.21 5.52 -6.15
N ASN A 118 16.68 6.01 -7.27
CA ASN A 118 17.47 6.63 -8.32
C ASN A 118 17.84 8.07 -7.95
N SER A 119 19.08 8.27 -7.50
CA SER A 119 19.59 9.57 -7.09
C SER A 119 19.66 10.60 -8.22
N ASN A 120 19.59 10.18 -9.49
CA ASN A 120 19.55 11.08 -10.64
C ASN A 120 18.15 11.60 -10.98
N GLU A 121 17.10 10.95 -10.49
CA GLU A 121 15.74 11.39 -10.74
C GLU A 121 15.34 12.46 -9.71
N THR A 122 15.30 13.71 -10.16
CA THR A 122 14.82 14.85 -9.38
C THR A 122 13.54 15.34 -10.01
N GLY A 123 12.41 14.94 -9.44
CA GLY A 123 11.11 15.23 -10.00
C GLY A 123 9.98 15.06 -8.98
N TRP A 124 8.77 15.38 -9.40
CA TRP A 124 7.57 15.21 -8.59
C TRP A 124 6.74 14.06 -9.16
N LEU A 125 6.40 13.09 -8.31
CA LEU A 125 5.45 12.04 -8.66
C LEU A 125 4.04 12.50 -8.25
N PHE A 126 3.21 12.80 -9.24
CA PHE A 126 1.82 13.19 -9.01
C PHE A 126 0.89 11.98 -9.15
N ILE A 127 0.24 11.60 -8.05
CA ILE A 127 -0.83 10.61 -8.07
C ILE A 127 -2.16 11.36 -8.11
N THR A 128 -2.82 11.32 -9.26
CA THR A 128 -4.10 12.01 -9.47
C THR A 128 -5.21 10.99 -9.72
N ALA A 129 -6.40 11.29 -9.21
CA ALA A 129 -7.59 10.48 -9.45
C ALA A 129 -8.80 11.39 -9.65
N ASN A 130 -9.64 11.05 -10.61
CA ASN A 130 -10.91 11.74 -10.81
C ASN A 130 -11.81 11.51 -9.60
N PRO A 131 -12.58 12.51 -9.13
CA PRO A 131 -13.48 12.36 -7.98
C PRO A 131 -14.43 11.16 -8.10
N ASN A 132 -14.95 10.92 -9.31
CA ASN A 132 -15.87 9.81 -9.61
C ASN A 132 -15.20 8.43 -9.50
N GLN A 133 -13.88 8.35 -9.64
CA GLN A 133 -13.10 7.10 -9.57
C GLN A 133 -12.35 6.97 -8.25
N ARG A 134 -12.40 7.99 -7.38
CA ARG A 134 -11.59 8.07 -6.16
C ARG A 134 -11.87 6.90 -5.23
N ALA A 135 -13.14 6.54 -5.02
CA ALA A 135 -13.50 5.41 -4.16
C ALA A 135 -12.91 4.08 -4.68
N THR A 136 -12.93 3.86 -6.00
CA THR A 136 -12.41 2.64 -6.62
C THR A 136 -10.89 2.58 -6.66
N LEU A 137 -10.23 3.73 -6.86
CA LEU A 137 -8.76 3.83 -6.93
C LEU A 137 -8.11 3.99 -5.55
N CYS A 138 -8.89 4.29 -4.51
CA CYS A 138 -8.39 4.50 -3.15
C CYS A 138 -7.47 3.37 -2.64
N PRO A 139 -7.83 2.07 -2.78
CA PRO A 139 -6.94 0.98 -2.35
C PRO A 139 -5.60 0.98 -3.10
N LEU A 140 -5.61 1.29 -4.40
CA LEU A 140 -4.42 1.33 -5.25
C LEU A 140 -3.51 2.50 -4.87
N ILE A 141 -4.09 3.68 -4.60
CA ILE A 141 -3.35 4.87 -4.15
C ILE A 141 -2.71 4.61 -2.78
N SER A 142 -3.47 4.03 -1.84
CA SER A 142 -2.95 3.63 -0.54
C SER A 142 -1.80 2.62 -0.65
N ALA A 143 -1.89 1.66 -1.59
CA ALA A 143 -0.80 0.72 -1.87
C ALA A 143 0.45 1.41 -2.41
N TRP A 144 0.32 2.33 -3.36
CA TRP A 144 1.46 3.10 -3.87
C TRP A 144 2.13 3.96 -2.80
N ILE A 145 1.34 4.59 -1.93
CA ILE A 145 1.89 5.35 -0.79
C ILE A 145 2.63 4.42 0.16
N SER A 146 2.08 3.24 0.45
CA SER A 146 2.73 2.23 1.30
C SER A 146 4.07 1.77 0.72
N ILE A 147 4.13 1.51 -0.60
CA ILE A 147 5.36 1.15 -1.31
C ILE A 147 6.38 2.29 -1.24
N ALA A 148 5.96 3.52 -1.50
CA ALA A 148 6.82 4.70 -1.46
C ALA A 148 7.41 4.94 -0.06
N ILE A 149 6.60 4.77 0.99
CA ILE A 149 7.02 4.84 2.39
C ILE A 149 8.09 3.78 2.70
N LYS A 150 7.89 2.54 2.25
CA LYS A 150 8.86 1.46 2.47
C LYS A 150 10.15 1.69 1.69
N ALA A 151 10.03 2.12 0.43
CA ALA A 151 11.18 2.48 -0.39
C ALA A 151 12.03 3.57 0.28
N LEU A 152 11.39 4.58 0.88
CA LEU A 152 12.08 5.59 1.70
C LEU A 152 12.84 4.95 2.87
N MET A 153 12.20 4.07 3.64
CA MET A 153 12.83 3.42 4.81
C MET A 153 13.93 2.41 4.45
N CYS A 154 13.98 1.94 3.20
CA CYS A 154 15.07 1.12 2.69
C CYS A 154 16.29 1.93 2.21
N ARG A 155 16.21 3.27 2.11
CA ARG A 155 17.35 4.10 1.70
C ARG A 155 18.43 4.10 2.77
N ASN A 156 19.68 4.18 2.34
CA ASN A 156 20.81 4.29 3.25
C ASN A 156 20.90 5.73 3.79
N PRO A 157 20.74 5.96 5.12
CA PRO A 157 20.75 7.29 5.73
C PRO A 157 22.04 8.07 5.46
N ASN A 158 23.16 7.38 5.23
CA ASN A 158 24.49 7.98 5.19
C ASN A 158 24.89 8.49 3.79
N HIS A 159 24.19 8.08 2.74
CA HIS A 159 24.57 8.41 1.35
C HIS A 159 23.59 9.35 0.65
N ASP A 160 22.36 9.46 1.15
CA ASP A 160 21.24 10.03 0.41
C ASP A 160 20.58 11.17 1.22
N ASN A 161 21.25 12.31 1.32
CA ASN A 161 20.78 13.51 2.03
C ASN A 161 19.62 14.26 1.33
N LYS A 162 18.89 13.60 0.42
CA LYS A 162 17.78 14.23 -0.31
C LYS A 162 16.47 14.02 0.43
N ASN A 163 15.92 15.11 0.94
CA ASN A 163 14.61 15.12 1.58
C ASN A 163 13.52 14.72 0.58
N MET A 164 12.73 13.71 0.92
CA MET A 164 11.57 13.26 0.14
C MET A 164 10.29 13.75 0.79
N TRP A 165 9.50 14.50 0.03
CA TRP A 165 8.26 15.11 0.51
C TRP A 165 7.05 14.28 0.11
N PHE A 166 6.30 13.84 1.10
CA PHE A 166 4.99 13.20 0.95
C PHE A 166 3.92 14.25 1.25
N ILE A 167 3.24 14.72 0.20
CA ILE A 167 2.13 15.67 0.33
C ILE A 167 0.82 14.91 0.12
N LEU A 168 0.06 14.76 1.20
CA LEU A 168 -1.23 14.06 1.23
C LEU A 168 -2.32 15.11 1.47
N ASP A 169 -3.02 15.50 0.40
CA ASP A 169 -4.03 16.58 0.47
C ASP A 169 -5.18 16.27 1.45
N GLU A 170 -5.65 15.03 1.48
CA GLU A 170 -6.67 14.56 2.42
C GLU A 170 -6.35 13.15 2.89
N LEU A 171 -5.76 13.02 4.07
CA LEU A 171 -5.39 11.71 4.62
C LEU A 171 -6.59 10.79 4.88
N PRO A 172 -7.73 11.27 5.43
CA PRO A 172 -8.91 10.43 5.67
C PRO A 172 -9.61 9.95 4.39
N ALA A 173 -9.29 10.52 3.23
CA ALA A 173 -9.82 10.04 1.97
C ALA A 173 -9.08 8.79 1.44
N LEU A 174 -8.00 8.39 2.11
CA LEU A 174 -7.25 7.17 1.82
C LEU A 174 -7.74 6.01 2.68
N GLN A 175 -7.64 4.79 2.14
CA GLN A 175 -7.79 3.58 2.93
C GLN A 175 -6.60 3.47 3.89
N LYS A 176 -6.80 2.80 5.03
CA LYS A 176 -5.80 2.62 6.07
C LYS A 176 -4.46 2.16 5.49
N VAL A 177 -3.46 3.05 5.51
CA VAL A 177 -2.08 2.73 5.16
C VAL A 177 -1.36 2.22 6.41
N SER A 178 -1.15 0.91 6.50
CA SER A 178 -0.58 0.24 7.68
C SER A 178 0.83 0.72 8.03
N SER A 179 1.63 1.10 7.03
CA SER A 179 3.00 1.59 7.18
C SER A 179 3.09 3.05 7.63
N LEU A 180 2.00 3.82 7.56
CA LEU A 180 2.02 5.26 7.81
C LEU A 180 2.42 5.65 9.25
N PRO A 181 1.90 5.01 10.32
CA PRO A 181 2.28 5.40 11.69
C PRO A 181 3.77 5.18 11.98
N VAL A 182 4.35 4.08 11.49
CA VAL A 182 5.78 3.79 11.61
C VAL A 182 6.60 4.79 10.80
N ALA A 183 6.15 5.10 9.58
CA ALA A 183 6.80 6.09 8.73
C ALA A 183 6.83 7.47 9.39
N LEU A 184 5.71 7.93 9.95
CA LEU A 184 5.65 9.23 10.62
C LEU A 184 6.59 9.31 11.84
N ALA A 185 6.86 8.19 12.50
CA ALA A 185 7.78 8.12 13.63
C ALA A 185 9.26 8.02 13.22
N GLU A 186 9.58 7.25 12.18
CA GLU A 186 10.97 6.89 11.85
C GLU A 186 11.53 7.56 10.59
N SER A 187 10.67 8.11 9.72
CA SER A 187 11.06 8.68 8.42
C SER A 187 12.12 9.78 8.49
N ARG A 188 12.20 10.51 9.61
CA ARG A 188 13.22 11.53 9.84
C ARG A 188 14.64 10.98 9.69
N LYS A 189 14.90 9.73 10.10
CA LYS A 189 16.21 9.08 9.95
C LYS A 189 16.59 8.88 8.47
N TYR A 190 15.59 8.84 7.59
CA TYR A 190 15.71 8.54 6.17
C TYR A 190 15.43 9.76 5.28
N GLY A 191 15.32 10.97 5.87
CA GLY A 191 15.04 12.20 5.12
C GLY A 191 13.60 12.32 4.61
N GLY A 192 12.64 11.61 5.19
CA GLY A 192 11.22 11.76 4.83
C GLY A 192 10.55 12.94 5.53
N CYS A 193 9.81 13.74 4.76
CA CYS A 193 8.97 14.82 5.26
C CYS A 193 7.51 14.54 4.87
N PHE A 194 6.58 14.59 5.83
CA PHE A 194 5.17 14.34 5.59
C PHE A 194 4.35 15.60 5.86
N VAL A 195 3.52 15.98 4.89
CA VAL A 195 2.50 17.03 5.00
C VAL A 195 1.18 16.37 4.69
N ALA A 196 0.26 16.36 5.66
CA ALA A 196 -1.05 15.76 5.49
C ALA A 196 -2.16 16.75 5.85
N GLY A 197 -3.12 16.94 4.95
CA GLY A 197 -4.35 17.66 5.21
C GLY A 197 -5.34 16.78 5.97
N LEU A 198 -6.00 17.39 6.95
CA LEU A 198 -6.95 16.76 7.85
C LEU A 198 -8.15 17.70 8.02
N GLN A 199 -9.31 17.36 7.45
CA GLN A 199 -10.53 18.13 7.68
C GLN A 199 -11.23 17.76 8.99
N ASN A 200 -11.28 16.46 9.30
CA ASN A 200 -12.01 15.95 10.48
C ASN A 200 -11.25 14.81 11.18
N ILE A 201 -10.94 15.02 12.46
CA ILE A 201 -10.23 14.03 13.29
C ILE A 201 -11.03 12.73 13.50
N HIS A 202 -12.37 12.81 13.54
CA HIS A 202 -13.24 11.65 13.73
C HIS A 202 -13.18 10.68 12.54
N GLN A 203 -12.97 11.19 11.33
CA GLN A 203 -12.79 10.34 10.15
C GLN A 203 -11.46 9.60 10.21
N LEU A 204 -10.39 10.27 10.67
CA LEU A 204 -9.10 9.62 10.88
C LEU A 204 -9.19 8.56 11.99
N GLU A 205 -9.97 8.82 13.04
CA GLU A 205 -10.23 7.86 14.13
C GLU A 205 -10.95 6.61 13.63
N ALA A 206 -11.92 6.76 12.74
CA ALA A 206 -12.60 5.62 12.14
C ALA A 206 -11.65 4.71 11.34
N ILE A 207 -10.63 5.28 10.69
CA ILE A 207 -9.69 4.54 9.82
C ILE A 207 -8.53 3.94 10.62
N TYR A 208 -7.89 4.73 11.49
CA TYR A 208 -6.67 4.34 12.20
C TYR A 208 -6.91 3.91 13.65
N GLY A 209 -8.04 4.30 14.24
CA GLY A 209 -8.33 4.16 15.66
C GLY A 209 -7.68 5.26 16.52
N LEU A 210 -8.29 5.55 17.66
CA LEU A 210 -7.92 6.66 18.56
C LEU A 210 -6.41 6.75 18.89
N LEU A 211 -5.77 5.62 19.19
CA LEU A 211 -4.35 5.58 19.59
C LEU A 211 -3.41 6.00 18.44
N ASN A 212 -3.71 5.52 17.23
CA ASN A 212 -2.89 5.82 16.04
C ASN A 212 -3.15 7.23 15.52
N VAL A 213 -4.36 7.77 15.72
CA VAL A 213 -4.68 9.18 15.42
C VAL A 213 -3.80 10.10 16.25
N LEU A 214 -3.68 9.85 17.55
CA LEU A 214 -2.87 10.67 18.44
C LEU A 214 -1.40 10.68 17.99
N LEU A 215 -0.87 9.49 17.64
CA LEU A 215 0.48 9.35 17.11
C LEU A 215 0.64 10.10 15.78
N CYS A 216 -0.30 9.94 14.84
CA CYS A 216 -0.26 10.62 13.55
C CYS A 216 -0.30 12.15 13.73
N TRP A 217 -1.19 12.65 14.59
CA TRP A 217 -1.31 14.07 14.91
C TRP A 217 -0.03 14.65 15.53
N ILE A 218 0.53 13.98 16.54
CA ILE A 218 1.77 14.41 17.19
C ILE A 218 2.91 14.44 16.18
N CYS A 219 3.09 13.37 15.40
CA CYS A 219 4.19 13.28 14.44
C CYS A 219 4.04 14.28 13.28
N LEU A 220 2.82 14.56 12.81
CA LEU A 220 2.58 15.57 11.76
C LEU A 220 2.91 16.99 12.26
N ILE A 221 2.49 17.34 13.49
CA ILE A 221 2.79 18.64 14.09
C ILE A 221 4.29 18.79 14.35
N VAL A 222 4.93 17.77 14.92
CA VAL A 222 6.37 17.80 15.20
C VAL A 222 7.19 17.88 13.92
N ASN A 223 6.85 17.11 12.87
CA ASN A 223 7.54 17.21 11.58
C ASN A 223 7.39 18.59 10.95
N LEU A 224 6.19 19.19 10.97
CA LEU A 224 5.99 20.52 10.41
C LEU A 224 6.72 21.60 11.22
N PHE A 225 6.67 21.52 12.55
CA PHE A 225 7.24 22.54 13.44
C PHE A 225 8.77 22.48 13.48
N PHE A 226 9.37 21.28 13.55
CA PHE A 226 10.83 21.12 13.56
C PHE A 226 11.45 21.61 12.25
N GLU A 227 10.81 21.34 11.12
CA GLU A 227 11.32 21.74 9.81
C GLU A 227 11.14 23.24 9.54
N LEU A 228 10.04 23.84 9.98
CA LEU A 228 9.86 25.30 9.93
C LEU A 228 10.89 26.01 10.80
N VAL A 229 11.15 25.50 12.02
CA VAL A 229 12.11 26.11 12.95
C VAL A 229 13.54 26.00 12.42
N ILE A 230 13.95 24.84 11.89
CA ILE A 230 15.27 24.68 11.25
C ILE A 230 15.42 25.64 10.06
N ARG A 231 14.42 25.73 9.17
CA ARG A 231 14.50 26.64 8.01
C ARG A 231 14.47 28.11 8.42
N LEU A 232 13.70 28.49 9.44
CA LEU A 232 13.69 29.86 9.97
C LEU A 232 15.02 30.22 10.63
N GLN A 233 15.67 29.30 11.33
CA GLN A 233 17.02 29.52 11.88
C GLN A 233 18.08 29.66 10.78
N LEU A 234 17.97 28.90 9.68
CA LEU A 234 18.88 29.02 8.54
C LEU A 234 18.65 30.32 7.75
N ILE A 235 17.41 30.79 7.64
CA ILE A 235 17.08 32.07 6.99
C ILE A 235 17.50 33.26 7.87
N SER A 236 17.44 33.13 9.20
CA SER A 236 17.86 34.19 10.15
C SER A 236 19.38 34.33 10.29
N GLN A 237 20.18 33.43 9.70
CA GLN A 237 21.65 33.50 9.69
C GLN A 237 22.24 34.10 8.40
N HIS A 238 21.39 34.59 7.49
CA HIS A 238 21.76 35.39 6.32
C HIS A 238 21.04 36.75 6.36
#